data_AF-A0A9D9DIV3-F1
#
_entry.id   AF-A0A9D9DIV3-F1
#
_cell.length_a   1.000
_cell.length_b   1.000
_cell.length_c   1.000
_cell.angle_alpha   90.00
_cell.angle_beta   90.00
_cell.angle_gamma   90.00
#
_symmetry.space_group_name_H-M   'P 1'
#
loop_
_entity.id
_entity.type
_entity.pdbx_description
1 polymer ?
#
loop_
_entity_poly.entity_id
_entity_poly.type
_entity_poly.pdbx_seq_one_letter_code
_entity_poly.pdbx_strand_id
1 'polypeptide(L)'
;MERFFIFIAILAMPLSSCNMLPEEETGEGKIVLDLQPAESLTRSEPPQEWTDVRVGNTMYALDTNSFLLSIHDSDGQKIYSGKYSERPEEIIVSPGTYDVKLHSMEFGKPRFNAPLFGDEQTVIVEKNKTVNVTLLCRQLNAGLCLEFSESFNKRYIYAVRLKDGYGEVSYPKSTKDYCFFLPGEVKMIYKENNADTVLMTRTLVAGEMLRLTLTYSENSMYNVSNLNINIDTSRVWRDEIYNTALKIPEGVLSIEEAKSRVGEKDLSIFGFVIGGDATEKTMRIAPPFASATHFIIAPSTSERNRNNCFVVELPSGKIRDELNLVVHRDLLGAPIVIVGDVVDSYYGYIGVKKTQDYTLL
;
A
#
# COMPACT_ATOMS: atom_id res chain seq x y z
N MET A 1 95.15 -9.75 14.89
CA MET A 1 93.81 -10.29 14.58
C MET A 1 93.11 -10.47 15.90
N GLU A 2 92.19 -9.58 16.25
CA GLU A 2 90.93 -9.88 16.92
C GLU A 2 90.23 -8.56 17.24
N ARG A 3 88.95 -8.53 16.89
CA ARG A 3 88.02 -7.43 17.11
C ARG A 3 87.57 -7.48 18.57
N PHE A 4 87.44 -6.31 19.20
CA PHE A 4 86.45 -6.13 20.26
C PHE A 4 85.80 -4.76 20.11
N PHE A 5 84.50 -4.78 19.85
CA PHE A 5 83.59 -3.64 19.88
C PHE A 5 83.20 -3.38 21.33
N ILE A 6 83.24 -2.12 21.79
CA ILE A 6 82.37 -1.62 22.86
C ILE A 6 81.85 -0.22 22.48
N PHE A 7 80.54 -0.10 22.64
CA PHE A 7 79.60 1.01 22.50
C PHE A 7 80.06 2.38 23.02
N ILE A 8 79.52 3.45 22.42
CA ILE A 8 78.81 4.56 23.12
C ILE A 8 77.77 5.16 22.16
N ALA A 9 76.58 5.39 22.72
CA ALA A 9 75.37 5.86 22.05
C ALA A 9 75.41 7.36 21.71
N ILE A 10 74.81 7.72 20.56
CA ILE A 10 74.38 9.09 20.27
C ILE A 10 72.87 9.05 20.04
N LEU A 11 72.17 9.67 20.98
CA LEU A 11 70.74 9.96 20.95
C LEU A 11 70.49 10.98 19.82
N ALA A 12 69.89 10.53 18.71
CA ALA A 12 69.50 11.40 17.61
C ALA A 12 67.98 11.66 17.68
N MET A 13 67.59 12.87 18.03
CA MET A 13 66.23 13.38 17.81
C MET A 13 66.10 13.82 16.34
N PRO A 14 65.12 13.31 15.56
CA PRO A 14 64.77 13.92 14.29
C PRO A 14 63.64 14.94 14.46
N LEU A 15 63.87 16.08 13.82
CA LEU A 15 63.06 17.29 13.73
C LEU A 15 61.63 17.04 13.22
N SER A 16 60.68 17.80 13.76
CA SER A 16 59.33 17.96 13.23
C SER A 16 59.38 18.48 11.79
N SER A 17 59.08 17.61 10.83
CA SER A 17 58.67 18.02 9.49
C SER A 17 57.16 18.24 9.53
N CYS A 18 56.72 19.47 9.24
CA CYS A 18 55.33 19.73 8.89
C CYS A 18 55.03 19.03 7.57
N ASN A 19 54.50 17.80 7.64
CA ASN A 19 53.66 17.32 6.55
C ASN A 19 52.34 18.09 6.66
N MET A 20 52.10 19.00 5.70
CA MET A 20 50.73 19.37 5.36
C MET A 20 50.02 18.06 5.02
N LEU A 21 49.08 17.67 5.88
CA LEU A 21 48.08 16.68 5.52
C LEU A 21 47.45 17.14 4.21
N PRO A 22 47.22 16.25 3.24
CA PRO A 22 46.40 16.63 2.10
C PRO A 22 45.07 17.13 2.68
N GLU A 23 44.65 18.34 2.30
CA GLU A 23 43.29 18.80 2.57
C GLU A 23 42.37 17.68 2.07
N GLU A 24 41.76 16.93 2.99
CA GLU A 24 40.56 16.18 2.68
C GLU A 24 39.60 17.25 2.17
N GLU A 25 39.35 17.28 0.87
CA GLU A 25 38.39 18.23 0.32
C GLU A 25 37.03 17.99 1.01
N THR A 26 36.72 18.86 1.97
CA THR A 26 35.60 18.84 2.91
C THR A 26 34.28 19.22 2.23
N GLY A 27 33.87 18.45 1.22
CA GLY A 27 32.61 18.72 0.54
C GLY A 27 31.44 18.13 1.33
N GLU A 28 30.73 18.96 2.08
CA GLU A 28 29.49 18.59 2.74
C GLU A 28 28.35 18.50 1.72
N GLY A 29 27.43 17.57 1.94
CA GLY A 29 26.16 17.50 1.25
C GLY A 29 25.05 18.14 2.07
N LYS A 30 23.89 18.35 1.43
CA LYS A 30 22.72 18.96 2.08
C LYS A 30 21.47 18.14 1.83
N ILE A 31 20.63 18.03 2.85
CA ILE A 31 19.28 17.49 2.75
C ILE A 31 18.30 18.64 2.99
N VAL A 32 17.36 18.82 2.06
CA VAL A 32 16.23 19.75 2.18
C VAL A 32 14.95 18.94 2.18
N LEU A 33 14.08 19.19 3.15
CA LEU A 33 12.85 18.42 3.35
C LEU A 33 11.63 19.24 2.97
N ASP A 34 10.83 18.68 2.05
CA ASP A 34 9.50 19.14 1.70
C ASP A 34 8.46 18.11 2.13
N LEU A 35 7.32 18.56 2.63
CA LEU A 35 6.22 17.68 3.03
C LEU A 35 5.00 18.02 2.21
N GLN A 36 4.54 17.03 1.44
CA GLN A 36 3.36 17.17 0.60
C GLN A 36 2.23 16.28 1.13
N PRO A 37 0.97 16.72 1.00
CA PRO A 37 -0.15 15.83 1.18
C PRO A 37 -0.07 14.72 0.12
N ALA A 38 -0.47 13.49 0.47
CA ALA A 38 -0.67 12.46 -0.56
C ALA A 38 -1.74 12.95 -1.55
N GLU A 39 -1.53 12.74 -2.86
CA GLU A 39 -2.37 13.25 -3.95
C GLU A 39 -3.87 12.85 -3.85
N SER A 40 -4.23 11.90 -2.99
CA SER A 40 -5.61 11.45 -2.74
C SER A 40 -6.48 12.39 -1.89
N LEU A 41 -6.03 13.61 -1.57
CA LEU A 41 -6.79 14.56 -0.75
C LEU A 41 -7.09 15.91 -1.41
N THR A 42 -6.64 16.15 -2.64
CA THR A 42 -6.94 17.42 -3.33
C THR A 42 -8.30 17.34 -4.03
N ARG A 43 -9.39 17.59 -3.29
CA ARG A 43 -10.60 18.15 -3.90
C ARG A 43 -10.27 19.57 -4.33
N SER A 44 -10.75 19.96 -5.50
CA SER A 44 -10.51 21.22 -6.18
C SER A 44 -11.11 22.45 -5.47
N GLU A 45 -10.67 22.77 -4.25
CA GLU A 45 -10.97 24.01 -3.51
C GLU A 45 -9.74 24.41 -2.65
N PRO A 46 -9.52 25.70 -2.34
CA PRO A 46 -8.22 26.24 -1.94
C PRO A 46 -7.73 25.69 -0.59
N PRO A 47 -6.40 25.64 -0.37
CA PRO A 47 -5.81 25.01 0.81
C PRO A 47 -6.07 25.86 2.04
N GLN A 48 -6.88 25.35 2.98
CA GLN A 48 -6.95 25.89 4.33
C GLN A 48 -6.41 24.83 5.30
N GLU A 49 -5.08 24.76 5.36
CA GLU A 49 -4.16 24.30 6.43
C GLU A 49 -4.45 23.06 7.31
N TRP A 50 -5.39 22.19 6.97
CA TRP A 50 -5.59 20.93 7.71
C TRP A 50 -5.90 19.78 6.75
N THR A 51 -5.06 18.75 6.73
CA THR A 51 -5.39 17.50 6.04
C THR A 51 -6.32 16.68 6.93
N ASP A 52 -7.61 16.68 6.61
CA ASP A 52 -8.61 15.85 7.30
C ASP A 52 -8.39 14.37 6.99
N VAL A 53 -8.14 13.55 8.01
CA VAL A 53 -8.10 12.09 7.87
C VAL A 53 -9.24 11.44 8.64
N ARG A 54 -9.98 10.55 7.97
CA ARG A 54 -11.11 9.84 8.61
C ARG A 54 -10.64 8.50 9.16
N VAL A 55 -10.66 8.35 10.47
CA VAL A 55 -10.49 7.06 11.15
C VAL A 55 -11.80 6.71 11.81
N GLY A 56 -12.47 5.69 11.25
CA GLY A 56 -13.82 5.38 11.67
C GLY A 56 -14.81 6.49 11.32
N ASN A 57 -15.55 7.00 12.33
CA ASN A 57 -16.49 8.12 12.21
C ASN A 57 -15.87 9.46 12.64
N THR A 58 -14.61 9.44 13.06
CA THR A 58 -13.93 10.59 13.66
C THR A 58 -12.99 11.21 12.63
N MET A 59 -13.13 12.52 12.46
CA MET A 59 -12.26 13.33 11.62
C MET A 59 -11.09 13.80 12.48
N TYR A 60 -9.87 13.53 12.05
CA TYR A 60 -8.65 14.01 12.69
C TYR A 60 -8.04 15.10 11.83
N ALA A 61 -7.82 16.26 12.43
CA ALA A 61 -6.99 17.28 11.85
C ALA A 61 -5.53 16.93 12.17
N LEU A 62 -4.72 16.63 11.15
CA LEU A 62 -3.30 16.33 11.35
C LEU A 62 -2.51 17.64 11.40
N ASP A 63 -1.87 17.90 12.54
CA ASP A 63 -0.85 18.94 12.65
C ASP A 63 0.50 18.36 12.21
N THR A 64 0.82 18.49 10.92
CA THR A 64 2.06 17.97 10.34
C THR A 64 3.33 18.61 10.91
N ASN A 65 3.23 19.81 11.50
CA ASN A 65 4.35 20.46 12.18
C ASN A 65 4.76 19.70 13.45
N SER A 66 3.82 18.99 14.07
CA SER A 66 4.06 18.19 15.27
C SER A 66 4.68 16.80 14.99
N PHE A 67 4.84 16.41 13.73
CA PHE A 67 5.37 15.10 13.37
C PHE A 67 6.83 14.96 13.83
N LEU A 68 7.20 13.75 14.24
CA LEU A 68 8.52 13.37 14.69
C LEU A 68 9.39 13.06 13.46
N LEU A 69 10.39 13.90 13.22
CA LEU A 69 11.40 13.69 12.18
C LEU A 69 12.64 13.06 12.81
N SER A 70 13.13 11.98 12.20
CA SER A 70 14.41 11.38 12.55
C SER A 70 15.21 11.06 11.29
N ILE A 71 16.51 11.36 11.33
CA ILE A 71 17.45 11.07 10.25
C ILE A 71 18.63 10.32 10.85
N HIS A 72 18.93 9.14 10.30
CA HIS A 72 20.08 8.33 10.68
C HIS A 72 20.95 8.07 9.45
N ASP A 73 22.26 7.97 9.64
CA ASP A 73 23.15 7.48 8.58
C ASP A 73 23.10 5.95 8.46
N SER A 74 23.88 5.40 7.52
CA SER A 74 23.97 3.96 7.27
C SER A 74 24.51 3.15 8.45
N ASP A 75 25.23 3.77 9.38
CA ASP A 75 25.75 3.12 10.60
C ASP A 75 24.75 3.23 11.77
N GLY A 76 23.59 3.85 11.54
CA GLY A 76 22.58 4.11 12.55
C GLY A 76 22.90 5.29 13.47
N GLN A 77 23.92 6.10 13.15
CA GLN A 77 24.21 7.31 13.88
C GLN A 77 23.09 8.32 13.63
N LYS A 78 22.55 8.85 14.73
CA LYS A 78 21.49 9.86 14.69
C LYS A 78 22.05 11.21 14.27
N ILE A 79 21.63 11.68 13.09
CA ILE A 79 21.98 12.98 12.53
C ILE A 79 20.99 14.05 13.00
N TYR A 80 19.70 13.74 12.97
CA TYR A 80 18.64 14.63 13.44
C TYR A 80 17.54 13.85 14.16
N SER A 81 16.95 14.45 15.20
CA SER A 81 15.76 13.93 15.88
C SER A 81 15.04 15.08 16.58
N GLY A 82 13.80 15.34 16.19
CA GLY A 82 13.00 16.45 16.71
C GLY A 82 11.66 16.56 16.01
N LYS A 83 10.91 17.64 16.27
CA LYS A 83 9.68 17.91 15.51
C LYS A 83 10.02 18.41 14.12
N TYR A 84 9.14 18.12 13.16
CA TYR A 84 9.29 18.59 11.78
C TYR A 84 9.38 20.11 11.68
N SER A 85 8.66 20.85 12.54
CA SER A 85 8.73 22.31 12.61
C SER A 85 10.02 22.87 13.19
N GLU A 86 10.78 22.06 13.93
CA GLU A 86 12.03 22.44 14.61
C GLU A 86 13.26 22.09 13.76
N ARG A 87 13.06 21.59 12.54
CA ARG A 87 14.16 21.26 11.63
C ARG A 87 14.82 22.53 11.09
N PRO A 88 16.14 22.52 10.86
CA PRO A 88 16.77 23.58 10.08
C PRO A 88 16.30 23.54 8.62
N GLU A 89 16.39 24.67 7.93
CA GLU A 89 16.03 24.79 6.51
C GLU A 89 16.85 23.83 5.62
N GLU A 90 18.14 23.67 5.95
CA GLU A 90 19.05 22.71 5.33
C GLU A 90 19.72 21.87 6.42
N ILE A 91 19.73 20.54 6.24
CA ILE A 91 20.46 19.62 7.11
C ILE A 91 21.78 19.28 6.42
N ILE A 92 22.88 19.76 7.02
CA ILE A 92 24.24 19.56 6.51
C ILE A 92 24.71 18.17 6.96
N VAL A 93 25.18 17.37 6.00
CA VAL A 93 25.61 15.99 6.23
C VAL A 93 26.86 15.65 5.42
N SER A 94 27.59 14.62 5.83
CA SER A 94 28.65 14.05 4.99
C SER A 94 28.05 13.34 3.76
N PRO A 95 28.81 13.11 2.69
CA PRO A 95 28.35 12.25 1.61
C PRO A 95 28.08 10.82 2.14
N GLY A 96 26.91 10.26 1.85
CA GLY A 96 26.50 9.00 2.45
C GLY A 96 25.05 8.63 2.15
N THR A 97 24.62 7.52 2.74
CA THR A 97 23.23 7.06 2.69
C THR A 97 22.55 7.36 4.02
N TYR A 98 21.32 7.90 3.95
CA TYR A 98 20.57 8.35 5.11
C TYR A 98 19.13 7.81 5.08
N ASP A 99 18.68 7.31 6.21
CA ASP A 99 17.27 6.96 6.43
C ASP A 99 16.54 8.16 7.04
N VAL A 100 15.59 8.70 6.30
CA VAL A 100 14.72 9.81 6.70
C VAL A 100 13.36 9.24 7.06
N LYS A 101 12.94 9.42 8.32
CA LYS A 101 11.64 8.97 8.82
C LYS A 101 10.89 10.13 9.42
N LEU A 102 9.64 10.30 9.00
CA LEU A 102 8.74 11.32 9.52
C LEU A 102 7.46 10.64 9.98
N HIS A 103 7.15 10.68 11.27
CA HIS A 103 6.02 9.97 11.86
C HIS A 103 5.13 10.88 12.71
N SER A 104 3.81 10.75 12.62
CA SER A 104 2.86 11.50 13.44
C SER A 104 2.95 11.18 14.94
N MET A 105 3.45 9.99 15.28
CA MET A 105 3.66 9.54 16.65
C MET A 105 4.61 8.34 16.69
N GLU A 106 5.15 8.03 17.86
CA GLU A 106 5.83 6.75 18.08
C GLU A 106 4.83 5.59 18.04
N PHE A 107 5.19 4.51 17.35
CA PHE A 107 4.38 3.30 17.24
C PHE A 107 5.27 2.06 17.34
N GLY A 108 5.39 1.51 18.55
CA GLY A 108 6.23 0.33 18.80
C GLY A 108 5.48 -0.99 19.01
N LYS A 109 4.14 -0.96 19.13
CA LYS A 109 3.32 -2.16 19.36
C LYS A 109 1.84 -1.92 19.01
N PRO A 110 1.05 -2.99 18.80
CA PRO A 110 -0.37 -2.88 18.54
C PRO A 110 -1.13 -2.13 19.63
N ARG A 111 -2.01 -1.22 19.23
CA ARG A 111 -2.88 -0.47 20.15
C ARG A 111 -4.07 0.16 19.45
N PHE A 112 -5.11 0.44 20.21
CA PHE A 112 -6.32 1.10 19.71
C PHE A 112 -6.08 2.59 19.43
N ASN A 113 -6.86 3.14 18.49
CA ASN A 113 -6.96 4.58 18.24
C ASN A 113 -5.60 5.28 17.98
N ALA A 114 -4.72 4.60 17.24
CA ALA A 114 -3.37 5.07 16.95
C ALA A 114 -3.00 4.90 15.48
N PRO A 115 -3.67 5.59 14.56
CA PRO A 115 -3.22 5.66 13.17
C PRO A 115 -1.85 6.34 13.11
N LEU A 116 -0.92 5.74 12.37
CA LEU A 116 0.42 6.27 12.15
C LEU A 116 0.46 6.88 10.77
N PHE A 117 0.73 8.18 10.69
CA PHE A 117 0.89 8.91 9.43
C PHE A 117 2.32 9.35 9.26
N GLY A 118 2.77 9.46 8.01
CA GLY A 118 4.16 9.80 7.75
C GLY A 118 4.69 9.24 6.45
N ASP A 119 6.01 9.26 6.36
CA ASP A 119 6.77 8.59 5.31
C ASP A 119 8.13 8.13 5.83
N GLU A 120 8.68 7.11 5.18
CA GLU A 120 10.03 6.61 5.41
C GLU A 120 10.73 6.47 4.05
N GLN A 121 11.90 7.10 3.90
CA GLN A 121 12.69 7.06 2.67
C GLN A 121 14.18 6.93 2.97
N THR A 122 14.89 6.20 2.11
CA THR A 122 16.35 6.14 2.12
C THR A 122 16.88 7.01 0.98
N VAL A 123 17.82 7.91 1.28
CA VAL A 123 18.36 8.88 0.32
C VAL A 123 19.89 8.82 0.29
N ILE A 124 20.46 9.08 -0.88
CA ILE A 124 21.92 9.11 -1.08
C ILE A 124 22.31 10.57 -1.31
N VAL A 125 23.24 11.06 -0.49
CA VAL A 125 23.78 12.42 -0.57
C VAL A 125 25.19 12.35 -1.12
N GLU A 126 25.43 13.05 -2.23
CA GLU A 126 26.74 13.19 -2.83
C GLU A 126 27.46 14.45 -2.34
N LYS A 127 28.78 14.45 -2.50
CA LYS A 127 29.66 15.58 -2.16
C LYS A 127 29.21 16.87 -2.86
N ASN A 128 29.05 17.96 -2.09
CA ASN A 128 28.64 19.28 -2.58
C ASN A 128 27.30 19.27 -3.33
N LYS A 129 26.42 18.28 -3.08
CA LYS A 129 25.09 18.21 -3.66
C LYS A 129 24.02 18.47 -2.60
N THR A 130 22.94 19.09 -3.06
CA THR A 130 21.69 19.20 -2.30
C THR A 130 20.71 18.14 -2.80
N VAL A 131 20.18 17.35 -1.88
CA VAL A 131 19.10 16.40 -2.12
C VAL A 131 17.82 16.99 -1.58
N ASN A 132 16.83 17.17 -2.45
CA ASN A 132 15.47 17.53 -2.06
C ASN A 132 14.68 16.25 -1.81
N VAL A 133 14.24 16.03 -0.57
CA VAL A 133 13.44 14.88 -0.17
C VAL A 133 12.00 15.33 -0.02
N THR A 134 11.13 14.82 -0.89
CA THR A 134 9.69 15.06 -0.80
C THR A 134 9.05 13.92 -0.02
N LEU A 135 8.64 14.20 1.21
CA LEU A 135 7.94 13.25 2.07
C LEU A 135 6.43 13.33 1.79
N LEU A 136 5.78 12.18 1.69
CA LEU A 136 4.34 12.11 1.46
C LEU A 136 3.60 11.76 2.75
N CYS A 137 2.69 12.62 3.21
CA CYS A 137 1.87 12.31 4.37
C CYS A 137 0.83 11.22 4.04
N ARG A 138 1.12 9.97 4.39
CA ARG A 138 0.24 8.79 4.20
C ARG A 138 0.13 7.95 5.45
N GLN A 139 -0.90 7.10 5.55
CA GLN A 139 -1.01 6.16 6.67
C GLN A 139 -0.04 4.99 6.47
N LEU A 140 0.86 4.81 7.44
CA LEU A 140 1.92 3.78 7.40
C LEU A 140 1.47 2.47 8.06
N ASN A 141 0.54 2.52 8.99
CA ASN A 141 0.03 1.34 9.71
C ASN A 141 -1.38 0.94 9.23
N ALA A 142 -1.82 -0.26 9.60
CA ALA A 142 -3.13 -0.81 9.25
C ALA A 142 -4.05 -0.80 10.47
N GLY A 143 -5.35 -0.62 10.27
CA GLY A 143 -6.38 -0.74 11.29
C GLY A 143 -7.23 -1.99 11.11
N LEU A 144 -7.47 -2.73 12.20
CA LEU A 144 -8.32 -3.90 12.26
C LEU A 144 -9.40 -3.73 13.34
N CYS A 145 -10.65 -3.86 12.95
CA CYS A 145 -11.82 -3.89 13.81
C CYS A 145 -12.49 -5.26 13.71
N LEU A 146 -12.73 -5.91 14.85
CA LEU A 146 -13.45 -7.17 14.95
C LEU A 146 -14.86 -6.93 15.50
N GLU A 147 -15.82 -7.59 14.87
CA GLU A 147 -17.19 -7.72 15.34
C GLU A 147 -17.48 -9.18 15.62
N PHE A 148 -18.19 -9.48 16.70
CA PHE A 148 -18.41 -10.85 17.14
C PHE A 148 -19.91 -11.15 17.14
N SER A 149 -20.31 -12.14 16.34
CA SER A 149 -21.70 -12.62 16.33
C SER A 149 -22.06 -13.31 17.65
N GLU A 150 -23.37 -13.50 17.87
CA GLU A 150 -23.86 -14.22 19.04
C GLU A 150 -23.30 -15.65 19.12
N SER A 151 -23.21 -16.36 17.98
CA SER A 151 -22.65 -17.71 17.91
C SER A 151 -21.18 -17.77 18.34
N PHE A 152 -20.37 -16.80 17.92
CA PHE A 152 -18.96 -16.70 18.32
C PHE A 152 -18.85 -16.44 19.83
N ASN A 153 -19.66 -15.51 20.35
CA ASN A 153 -19.66 -15.16 21.76
C ASN A 153 -20.11 -16.31 22.67
N LYS A 154 -20.99 -17.19 22.19
CA LYS A 154 -21.39 -18.43 22.89
C LYS A 154 -20.24 -19.43 22.96
N ARG A 155 -19.47 -19.62 21.88
CA ARG A 155 -18.38 -20.61 21.84
C ARG A 155 -17.12 -20.15 22.56
N TYR A 156 -16.71 -18.93 22.30
CA TYR A 156 -15.52 -18.33 22.86
C TYR A 156 -16.01 -17.32 23.89
N ILE A 157 -15.85 -17.59 25.19
CA ILE A 157 -16.43 -16.73 26.24
C ILE A 157 -15.50 -15.58 26.65
N TYR A 158 -14.18 -15.81 26.64
CA TYR A 158 -13.16 -14.81 27.01
C TYR A 158 -12.78 -13.89 25.84
N ALA A 159 -12.16 -12.76 26.15
CA ALA A 159 -11.60 -11.86 25.14
C ALA A 159 -10.54 -12.57 24.28
N VAL A 160 -10.44 -12.18 23.02
CA VAL A 160 -9.34 -12.60 22.14
C VAL A 160 -8.17 -11.65 22.29
N ARG A 161 -6.97 -12.11 21.95
CA ARG A 161 -5.79 -11.25 21.81
C ARG A 161 -5.42 -11.16 20.33
N LEU A 162 -4.95 -9.98 19.92
CA LEU A 162 -4.32 -9.78 18.62
C LEU A 162 -2.82 -9.63 18.83
N LYS A 163 -2.02 -10.34 18.05
CA LYS A 163 -0.55 -10.37 18.17
C LYS A 163 0.11 -10.20 16.81
N ASP A 164 1.11 -9.33 16.74
CA ASP A 164 2.03 -9.21 15.60
C ASP A 164 3.47 -9.50 16.03
N GLY A 165 4.44 -9.18 15.17
CA GLY A 165 5.87 -9.32 15.49
C GLY A 165 6.39 -8.37 16.58
N TYR A 166 5.62 -7.33 16.92
CA TYR A 166 6.04 -6.24 17.81
C TYR A 166 5.36 -6.29 19.18
N GLY A 167 4.22 -6.98 19.30
CA GLY A 167 3.57 -7.19 20.57
C GLY A 167 2.18 -7.81 20.47
N GLU A 168 1.44 -7.71 21.56
CA GLU A 168 0.05 -8.18 21.63
C GLU A 168 -0.85 -7.20 22.37
N VAL A 169 -2.15 -7.28 22.08
CA VAL A 169 -3.18 -6.46 22.68
C VAL A 169 -4.44 -7.30 22.93
N SER A 170 -5.02 -7.14 24.12
CA SER A 170 -6.33 -7.73 24.43
C SER A 170 -7.42 -6.99 23.66
N TYR A 171 -8.35 -7.72 23.04
CA TYR A 171 -9.43 -7.16 22.24
C TYR A 171 -10.78 -7.41 22.94
N PRO A 172 -11.34 -6.40 23.63
CA PRO A 172 -12.66 -6.50 24.26
C PRO A 172 -13.74 -6.72 23.22
N LYS A 173 -14.61 -7.72 23.40
CA LYS A 173 -15.67 -8.05 22.42
C LYS A 173 -16.73 -6.97 22.23
N SER A 174 -16.83 -6.04 23.18
CA SER A 174 -17.74 -4.91 23.12
C SER A 174 -17.19 -3.73 22.32
N THR A 175 -15.88 -3.69 22.04
CA THR A 175 -15.29 -2.56 21.33
C THR A 175 -15.69 -2.57 19.86
N LYS A 176 -15.86 -1.37 19.30
CA LYS A 176 -16.08 -1.14 17.86
C LYS A 176 -14.95 -0.32 17.24
N ASP A 177 -13.90 -0.09 18.00
CA ASP A 177 -12.74 0.70 17.61
C ASP A 177 -11.79 -0.11 16.73
N TYR A 178 -10.96 0.59 15.97
CA TYR A 178 -9.86 -0.02 15.24
C TYR A 178 -8.66 -0.21 16.16
N CYS A 179 -8.10 -1.41 16.15
CA CYS A 179 -6.78 -1.69 16.67
C CYS A 179 -5.77 -1.56 15.53
N PHE A 180 -4.70 -0.81 15.75
CA PHE A 180 -3.70 -0.55 14.72
C PHE A 180 -2.48 -1.46 14.85
N PHE A 181 -1.88 -1.81 13.72
CA PHE A 181 -0.74 -2.71 13.57
C PHE A 181 0.20 -2.18 12.48
N LEU A 182 1.51 -2.35 12.65
CA LEU A 182 2.42 -2.16 11.53
C LEU A 182 2.13 -3.21 10.43
N PRO A 183 2.44 -2.92 9.15
CA PRO A 183 2.26 -3.90 8.08
C PRO A 183 2.96 -5.21 8.40
N GLY A 184 2.28 -6.33 8.15
CA GLY A 184 2.77 -7.66 8.47
C GLY A 184 1.71 -8.61 9.00
N GLU A 185 2.16 -9.74 9.51
CA GLU A 185 1.31 -10.82 10.01
C GLU A 185 0.70 -10.47 11.38
N VAL A 186 -0.63 -10.60 11.48
CA VAL A 186 -1.42 -10.46 12.70
C VAL A 186 -2.16 -11.77 12.99
N LYS A 187 -2.05 -12.24 14.23
CA LYS A 187 -2.71 -13.46 14.73
C LYS A 187 -3.79 -13.11 15.74
N MET A 188 -4.96 -13.71 15.57
CA MET A 188 -5.99 -13.73 16.60
C MET A 188 -5.83 -14.98 17.45
N ILE A 189 -5.59 -14.78 18.74
CA ILE A 189 -5.30 -15.84 19.71
C ILE A 189 -6.43 -15.87 20.73
N TYR A 190 -6.97 -17.06 20.96
CA TYR A 190 -7.89 -17.33 22.05
C TYR A 190 -7.20 -18.22 23.09
N LYS A 191 -7.39 -17.89 24.36
CA LYS A 191 -6.83 -18.66 25.47
C LYS A 191 -7.94 -19.41 26.19
N GLU A 192 -7.84 -20.74 26.19
CA GLU A 192 -8.76 -21.66 26.87
C GLU A 192 -7.93 -22.64 27.70
N ASN A 193 -8.28 -22.86 28.98
CA ASN A 193 -7.58 -23.80 29.86
C ASN A 193 -6.06 -23.60 29.93
N ASN A 194 -5.62 -22.33 29.88
CA ASN A 194 -4.22 -21.92 29.86
C ASN A 194 -3.42 -22.29 28.60
N ALA A 195 -4.09 -22.76 27.54
CA ALA A 195 -3.51 -23.03 26.23
C ALA A 195 -3.93 -21.95 25.21
N ASP A 196 -2.96 -21.50 24.41
CA ASP A 196 -3.19 -20.54 23.32
C ASP A 196 -3.57 -21.28 22.04
N THR A 197 -4.70 -20.90 21.46
CA THR A 197 -5.18 -21.39 20.15
C THR A 197 -5.19 -20.22 19.18
N VAL A 198 -4.53 -20.38 18.03
CA VAL A 198 -4.62 -19.42 16.93
C VAL A 198 -5.93 -19.66 16.21
N LEU A 199 -6.81 -18.66 16.23
CA LEU A 199 -8.12 -18.70 15.56
C LEU A 199 -8.04 -18.16 14.13
N MET A 200 -7.15 -17.20 13.87
CA MET A 200 -6.97 -16.57 12.57
C MET A 200 -5.53 -16.07 12.45
N THR A 201 -4.98 -16.15 11.23
CA THR A 201 -3.77 -15.41 10.83
C THR A 201 -4.09 -14.59 9.59
N ARG A 202 -3.67 -13.33 9.56
CA ARG A 202 -3.86 -12.44 8.41
C ARG A 202 -2.66 -11.52 8.23
N THR A 203 -2.24 -11.31 7.00
CA THR A 203 -1.28 -10.28 6.65
C THR A 203 -2.02 -8.97 6.40
N LEU A 204 -1.64 -7.92 7.12
CA LEU A 204 -2.11 -6.55 6.90
C LEU A 204 -1.05 -5.76 6.14
N VAL A 205 -1.49 -4.83 5.30
CA VAL A 205 -0.59 -3.94 4.54
C VAL A 205 -0.83 -2.47 4.90
N ALA A 206 0.12 -1.59 4.62
CA ALA A 206 0.05 -0.17 4.99
C ALA A 206 -1.24 0.50 4.49
N GLY A 207 -1.87 1.29 5.36
CA GLY A 207 -3.14 2.00 5.08
C GLY A 207 -4.38 1.10 5.02
N GLU A 208 -4.26 -0.22 5.19
CA GLU A 208 -5.42 -1.11 5.20
C GLU A 208 -6.29 -0.85 6.43
N MET A 209 -7.60 -0.64 6.23
CA MET A 209 -8.58 -0.49 7.29
C MET A 209 -9.66 -1.56 7.12
N LEU A 210 -9.74 -2.51 8.06
CA LEU A 210 -10.60 -3.68 7.95
C LEU A 210 -11.58 -3.79 9.09
N ARG A 211 -12.82 -4.14 8.76
CA ARG A 211 -13.79 -4.64 9.72
C ARG A 211 -14.09 -6.10 9.40
N LEU A 212 -13.97 -6.97 10.40
CA LEU A 212 -14.20 -8.40 10.26
C LEU A 212 -15.31 -8.84 11.23
N THR A 213 -16.38 -9.42 10.70
CA THR A 213 -17.43 -10.05 11.52
C THR A 213 -17.13 -11.54 11.68
N LEU A 214 -17.02 -12.00 12.92
CA LEU A 214 -16.62 -13.33 13.32
C LEU A 214 -17.83 -14.15 13.77
N THR A 215 -17.98 -15.34 13.19
CA THR A 215 -19.12 -16.24 13.43
C THR A 215 -18.64 -17.67 13.68
N TYR A 216 -19.34 -18.41 14.55
CA TYR A 216 -19.02 -19.81 14.84
C TYR A 216 -20.12 -20.74 14.34
N SER A 217 -19.75 -21.83 13.65
CA SER A 217 -20.69 -22.86 13.17
C SER A 217 -20.19 -24.26 13.49
N GLU A 218 -20.99 -25.08 14.18
CA GLU A 218 -20.61 -26.45 14.56
C GLU A 218 -20.55 -27.43 13.37
N ASN A 219 -21.31 -27.17 12.30
CA ASN A 219 -21.33 -27.95 11.05
C ASN A 219 -20.69 -27.14 9.91
N SER A 220 -19.39 -26.90 9.99
CA SER A 220 -18.66 -26.37 8.82
C SER A 220 -18.60 -27.46 7.73
N MET A 221 -19.18 -27.21 6.55
CA MET A 221 -19.07 -28.11 5.38
C MET A 221 -17.64 -28.18 4.81
N TYR A 222 -16.70 -27.47 5.41
CA TYR A 222 -15.31 -27.35 4.99
C TYR A 222 -14.44 -27.74 6.19
N ASN A 223 -13.49 -28.66 6.00
CA ASN A 223 -12.54 -29.13 7.02
C ASN A 223 -11.50 -28.05 7.39
N VAL A 224 -11.96 -26.84 7.69
CA VAL A 224 -11.19 -25.69 8.12
C VAL A 224 -11.98 -25.12 9.29
N SER A 225 -11.34 -24.98 10.45
CA SER A 225 -11.86 -24.45 11.72
C SER A 225 -13.25 -23.79 11.66
N ASN A 226 -14.15 -24.16 12.58
CA ASN A 226 -15.55 -23.68 12.75
C ASN A 226 -15.78 -22.15 12.84
N LEU A 227 -14.79 -21.30 12.52
CA LEU A 227 -14.82 -19.85 12.45
C LEU A 227 -15.09 -19.37 11.01
N ASN A 228 -16.23 -18.70 10.81
CA ASN A 228 -16.55 -17.95 9.60
C ASN A 228 -16.20 -16.47 9.78
N ILE A 229 -15.56 -15.86 8.79
CA ILE A 229 -15.12 -14.46 8.79
C ILE A 229 -15.80 -13.74 7.63
N ASN A 230 -16.67 -12.76 7.92
CA ASN A 230 -17.19 -11.84 6.91
C ASN A 230 -16.38 -10.54 6.96
N ILE A 231 -16.01 -10.02 5.79
CA ILE A 231 -15.22 -8.78 5.68
C ILE A 231 -16.17 -7.66 5.29
N ASP A 232 -16.28 -6.64 6.15
CA ASP A 232 -16.94 -5.38 5.83
C ASP A 232 -15.87 -4.35 5.43
N THR A 233 -15.85 -3.97 4.15
CA THR A 233 -14.91 -3.00 3.57
C THR A 233 -15.45 -1.57 3.57
N SER A 234 -16.53 -1.27 4.30
CA SER A 234 -17.23 0.04 4.26
C SER A 234 -16.43 1.26 4.75
N ARG A 235 -15.12 1.13 5.03
CA ARG A 235 -14.19 2.22 5.36
C ARG A 235 -12.79 1.96 4.81
N VAL A 236 -12.60 2.16 3.52
CA VAL A 236 -11.27 2.10 2.90
C VAL A 236 -10.69 3.51 2.78
N TRP A 237 -9.46 3.73 3.23
CA TRP A 237 -8.60 4.73 2.59
C TRP A 237 -7.50 4.00 1.83
N ARG A 238 -7.93 3.47 0.70
CA ARG A 238 -7.16 3.07 -0.48
C ARG A 238 -8.16 3.12 -1.62
N ASP A 239 -7.86 3.95 -2.62
CA ASP A 239 -8.56 3.92 -3.91
C ASP A 239 -8.13 2.67 -4.69
N GLU A 240 -8.52 1.50 -4.19
CA GLU A 240 -8.49 0.24 -4.93
C GLU A 240 -9.77 -0.52 -4.59
N ILE A 241 -10.72 -0.54 -5.52
CA ILE A 241 -11.93 -1.36 -5.43
C ILE A 241 -11.51 -2.82 -5.68
N TYR A 242 -11.18 -3.54 -4.61
CA TYR A 242 -11.23 -5.00 -4.60
C TYR A 242 -12.59 -5.44 -4.06
N ASN A 243 -13.43 -6.00 -4.94
CA ASN A 243 -14.71 -6.58 -4.56
C ASN A 243 -14.47 -7.97 -3.92
N THR A 244 -14.41 -8.04 -2.59
CA THR A 244 -14.15 -9.28 -1.84
C THR A 244 -15.35 -10.24 -1.75
N ALA A 245 -16.50 -9.89 -2.36
CA ALA A 245 -17.61 -10.81 -2.58
C ALA A 245 -17.54 -11.49 -3.97
N LEU A 246 -16.63 -11.05 -4.84
CA LEU A 246 -16.52 -11.55 -6.19
C LEU A 246 -15.58 -12.76 -6.24
N LYS A 247 -16.16 -13.97 -6.34
CA LYS A 247 -15.36 -15.16 -6.64
C LYS A 247 -15.05 -15.17 -8.13
N ILE A 248 -13.83 -14.75 -8.48
CA ILE A 248 -13.31 -14.96 -9.83
C ILE A 248 -13.13 -16.48 -10.00
N PRO A 249 -13.74 -17.10 -11.04
CA PRO A 249 -13.57 -18.53 -11.29
C PRO A 249 -12.09 -18.92 -11.45
N GLU A 250 -11.74 -20.12 -11.01
CA GLU A 250 -10.38 -20.66 -11.17
C GLU A 250 -10.01 -20.74 -12.66
N GLY A 251 -8.81 -20.28 -13.03
CA GLY A 251 -8.33 -20.25 -14.42
C GLY A 251 -8.69 -18.99 -15.22
N VAL A 252 -9.32 -17.98 -14.60
CA VAL A 252 -9.57 -16.68 -15.23
C VAL A 252 -8.39 -15.74 -14.97
N LEU A 253 -7.93 -15.06 -16.03
CA LEU A 253 -6.80 -14.12 -16.00
C LEU A 253 -7.27 -12.72 -15.59
N SER A 254 -6.45 -12.02 -14.81
CA SER A 254 -6.54 -10.57 -14.65
C SER A 254 -6.13 -9.84 -15.93
N ILE A 255 -6.44 -8.53 -16.00
CA ILE A 255 -5.99 -7.67 -17.10
C ILE A 255 -4.46 -7.71 -17.26
N GLU A 256 -3.69 -7.67 -16.16
CA GLU A 256 -2.23 -7.69 -16.22
C GLU A 256 -1.69 -9.03 -16.73
N GLU A 257 -2.26 -10.14 -16.27
CA GLU A 257 -1.88 -11.47 -16.77
C GLU A 257 -2.23 -11.63 -18.25
N ALA A 258 -3.39 -11.12 -18.69
CA ALA A 258 -3.80 -11.15 -20.09
C ALA A 258 -2.89 -10.32 -21.00
N LYS A 259 -2.34 -9.19 -20.52
CA LYS A 259 -1.35 -8.39 -21.28
C LYS A 259 -0.10 -9.18 -21.62
N SER A 260 0.33 -10.05 -20.71
CA SER A 260 1.51 -10.90 -20.94
C SER A 260 1.27 -12.02 -21.97
N ARG A 261 0.01 -12.21 -22.39
CA ARG A 261 -0.45 -13.30 -23.28
C ARG A 261 -1.06 -12.79 -24.58
N VAL A 262 -0.67 -11.60 -25.01
CA VAL A 262 -1.10 -11.02 -26.30
C VAL A 262 -0.75 -11.98 -27.44
N GLY A 263 -1.74 -12.27 -28.29
CA GLY A 263 -1.66 -13.23 -29.39
C GLY A 263 -2.23 -14.62 -29.06
N GLU A 264 -2.52 -14.91 -27.79
CA GLU A 264 -3.23 -16.12 -27.38
C GLU A 264 -4.74 -16.01 -27.63
N LYS A 265 -5.38 -17.18 -27.78
CA LYS A 265 -6.80 -17.33 -28.13
C LYS A 265 -7.57 -17.97 -27.00
N ASP A 266 -8.89 -17.76 -27.01
CA ASP A 266 -9.84 -18.41 -26.09
C ASP A 266 -9.51 -18.18 -24.60
N LEU A 267 -8.97 -17.00 -24.26
CA LEU A 267 -8.59 -16.64 -22.90
C LEU A 267 -9.78 -16.09 -22.12
N SER A 268 -9.98 -16.58 -20.89
CA SER A 268 -10.94 -16.03 -19.93
C SER A 268 -10.31 -14.88 -19.16
N ILE A 269 -10.88 -13.68 -19.26
CA ILE A 269 -10.30 -12.45 -18.73
C ILE A 269 -11.32 -11.75 -17.84
N PHE A 270 -10.91 -11.43 -16.61
CA PHE A 270 -11.69 -10.68 -15.65
C PHE A 270 -11.40 -9.18 -15.75
N GLY A 271 -12.45 -8.36 -15.68
CA GLY A 271 -12.34 -6.92 -15.50
C GLY A 271 -13.67 -6.27 -15.13
N PHE A 272 -13.63 -4.96 -14.88
CA PHE A 272 -14.82 -4.14 -14.66
C PHE A 272 -15.13 -3.32 -15.89
N VAL A 273 -16.41 -3.24 -16.27
CA VAL A 273 -16.87 -2.37 -17.35
C VAL A 273 -16.71 -0.90 -16.94
N ILE A 274 -15.80 -0.17 -17.58
CA ILE A 274 -15.51 1.23 -17.20
C ILE A 274 -16.03 2.27 -18.19
N GLY A 275 -16.44 1.85 -19.39
CA GLY A 275 -16.82 2.78 -20.43
C GLY A 275 -17.01 2.16 -21.80
N GLY A 276 -17.29 3.02 -22.78
CA GLY A 276 -17.48 2.68 -24.18
C GLY A 276 -16.93 3.77 -25.09
N ASP A 277 -17.31 3.74 -26.36
CA ASP A 277 -16.89 4.71 -27.39
C ASP A 277 -15.36 4.91 -27.42
N ALA A 278 -14.61 3.80 -27.40
CA ALA A 278 -13.17 3.79 -27.49
C ALA A 278 -12.70 4.35 -28.84
N THR A 279 -11.70 5.22 -28.80
CA THR A 279 -10.97 5.69 -29.98
C THR A 279 -9.47 5.56 -29.74
N GLU A 280 -8.64 5.81 -30.75
CA GLU A 280 -7.19 5.84 -30.61
C GLU A 280 -6.66 6.83 -29.57
N LYS A 281 -7.47 7.80 -29.13
CA LYS A 281 -7.03 8.86 -28.21
C LYS A 281 -7.88 9.00 -26.96
N THR A 282 -9.11 8.51 -26.97
CA THR A 282 -10.08 8.76 -25.90
C THR A 282 -10.92 7.53 -25.59
N MET A 283 -11.61 7.60 -24.46
CA MET A 283 -12.70 6.71 -24.09
C MET A 283 -13.81 7.54 -23.45
N ARG A 284 -15.05 7.05 -23.50
CA ARG A 284 -16.16 7.65 -22.77
C ARG A 284 -16.47 6.79 -21.55
N ILE A 285 -16.49 7.40 -20.37
CA ILE A 285 -16.71 6.72 -19.08
C ILE A 285 -18.10 7.00 -18.47
N ALA A 286 -18.93 7.77 -19.16
CA ALA A 286 -20.26 8.15 -18.72
C ALA A 286 -21.20 8.28 -19.93
N PRO A 287 -22.51 7.97 -19.78
CA PRO A 287 -23.47 8.10 -20.86
C PRO A 287 -23.62 9.55 -21.35
N PRO A 288 -24.12 9.77 -22.58
CA PRO A 288 -24.64 8.77 -23.51
C PRO A 288 -23.54 8.04 -24.30
N PHE A 289 -23.69 6.74 -24.48
CA PHE A 289 -22.84 5.94 -25.37
C PHE A 289 -23.40 5.89 -26.78
N ALA A 290 -22.53 5.90 -27.79
CA ALA A 290 -22.91 5.90 -29.19
C ALA A 290 -22.63 4.55 -29.89
N SER A 291 -21.63 3.81 -29.42
CA SER A 291 -21.21 2.54 -29.98
C SER A 291 -21.86 1.38 -29.25
N ALA A 292 -22.55 0.53 -30.00
CA ALA A 292 -23.01 -0.77 -29.52
C ALA A 292 -22.00 -1.90 -29.78
N THR A 293 -20.88 -1.65 -30.48
CA THR A 293 -20.01 -2.72 -30.98
C THR A 293 -18.84 -3.06 -30.07
N HIS A 294 -18.63 -2.28 -29.00
CA HIS A 294 -17.54 -2.50 -28.06
C HIS A 294 -17.79 -1.78 -26.74
N PHE A 295 -17.06 -2.20 -25.71
CA PHE A 295 -16.96 -1.54 -24.42
C PHE A 295 -15.54 -1.73 -23.89
N ILE A 296 -15.24 -1.15 -22.73
CA ILE A 296 -13.90 -1.12 -22.15
C ILE A 296 -13.95 -1.78 -20.78
N ILE A 297 -13.01 -2.69 -20.54
CA ILE A 297 -12.78 -3.30 -19.24
C ILE A 297 -11.44 -2.88 -18.65
N ALA A 298 -11.35 -2.83 -17.33
CA ALA A 298 -10.14 -2.46 -16.60
C ALA A 298 -10.03 -3.23 -15.27
N PRO A 299 -8.87 -3.27 -14.62
CA PRO A 299 -8.70 -3.96 -13.33
C PRO A 299 -9.55 -3.35 -12.20
N SER A 300 -10.00 -2.09 -12.34
CA SER A 300 -10.90 -1.42 -11.38
C SER A 300 -11.83 -0.43 -12.09
N THR A 301 -12.94 -0.05 -11.44
CA THR A 301 -13.89 0.93 -12.00
C THR A 301 -13.34 2.36 -12.04
N SER A 302 -12.29 2.65 -11.27
CA SER A 302 -11.59 3.94 -11.21
C SER A 302 -10.38 4.03 -12.14
N GLU A 303 -9.95 2.93 -12.77
CA GLU A 303 -8.82 2.93 -13.69
C GLU A 303 -9.08 3.86 -14.89
N ARG A 304 -8.12 4.73 -15.18
CA ARG A 304 -8.14 5.69 -16.31
C ARG A 304 -6.90 5.59 -17.19
N ASN A 305 -5.89 4.85 -16.75
CA ASN A 305 -4.71 4.58 -17.55
C ASN A 305 -5.07 3.61 -18.68
N ARG A 306 -5.00 4.15 -19.89
CA ARG A 306 -5.23 3.42 -21.13
C ARG A 306 -4.38 2.15 -21.26
N ASN A 307 -3.15 2.17 -20.76
CA ASN A 307 -2.27 1.00 -20.83
C ASN A 307 -2.74 -0.16 -19.92
N ASN A 308 -3.68 0.11 -19.02
CA ASN A 308 -4.30 -0.85 -18.11
C ASN A 308 -5.75 -1.19 -18.50
N CYS A 309 -6.20 -0.77 -19.69
CA CYS A 309 -7.57 -0.99 -20.15
C CYS A 309 -7.60 -1.87 -21.40
N PHE A 310 -8.59 -2.76 -21.48
CA PHE A 310 -8.82 -3.58 -22.66
C PHE A 310 -10.11 -3.14 -23.35
N VAL A 311 -10.08 -3.02 -24.68
CA VAL A 311 -11.30 -2.82 -25.46
C VAL A 311 -11.83 -4.19 -25.88
N VAL A 312 -13.10 -4.47 -25.57
CA VAL A 312 -13.74 -5.75 -25.86
C VAL A 312 -14.68 -5.61 -27.04
N GLU A 313 -14.53 -6.47 -28.04
CA GLU A 313 -15.45 -6.57 -29.18
C GLU A 313 -16.77 -7.21 -28.75
N LEU A 314 -17.89 -6.59 -29.14
CA LEU A 314 -19.23 -7.15 -29.00
C LEU A 314 -19.71 -7.63 -30.37
N PRO A 315 -19.57 -8.94 -30.71
CA PRO A 315 -20.05 -9.47 -31.99
C PRO A 315 -21.57 -9.37 -32.10
N SER A 316 -22.07 -9.23 -33.32
CA SER A 316 -23.52 -9.11 -33.58
C SER A 316 -24.27 -10.34 -33.04
N GLY A 317 -25.47 -10.12 -32.49
CA GLY A 317 -26.30 -11.15 -31.86
C GLY A 317 -26.28 -11.04 -30.34
N LYS A 318 -26.52 -12.16 -29.66
CA LYS A 318 -26.82 -12.22 -28.22
C LYS A 318 -25.87 -11.40 -27.33
N ILE A 319 -24.56 -11.58 -27.50
CA ILE A 319 -23.54 -10.88 -26.69
C ILE A 319 -23.67 -9.35 -26.82
N ARG A 320 -23.81 -8.84 -28.04
CA ARG A 320 -24.03 -7.40 -28.25
C ARG A 320 -25.37 -6.96 -27.69
N ASP A 321 -26.43 -7.72 -27.94
CA ASP A 321 -27.78 -7.37 -27.52
C ASP A 321 -27.89 -7.29 -26.00
N GLU A 322 -27.10 -8.07 -25.24
CA GLU A 322 -27.10 -8.14 -23.77
C GLU A 322 -26.06 -7.23 -23.09
N LEU A 323 -24.95 -6.88 -23.74
CA LEU A 323 -23.84 -6.14 -23.09
C LEU A 323 -23.63 -4.70 -23.60
N ASN A 324 -24.27 -4.28 -24.69
CA ASN A 324 -24.00 -2.95 -25.24
C ASN A 324 -24.43 -1.83 -24.29
N LEU A 325 -23.54 -0.84 -24.10
CA LEU A 325 -23.79 0.27 -23.17
C LEU A 325 -24.77 1.33 -23.69
N VAL A 326 -25.14 1.29 -24.99
CA VAL A 326 -26.18 2.18 -25.53
C VAL A 326 -27.53 1.87 -24.88
N VAL A 327 -27.83 0.57 -24.76
CA VAL A 327 -29.06 0.04 -24.15
C VAL A 327 -28.84 -0.24 -22.65
N HIS A 328 -27.78 -0.95 -22.27
CA HIS A 328 -27.53 -1.45 -20.91
C HIS A 328 -26.52 -0.59 -20.15
N ARG A 329 -26.91 0.65 -19.86
CA ARG A 329 -26.03 1.63 -19.17
C ARG A 329 -25.72 1.25 -17.73
N ASP A 330 -26.60 0.46 -17.13
CA ASP A 330 -26.49 -0.12 -15.80
C ASP A 330 -25.33 -1.11 -15.66
N LEU A 331 -24.79 -1.61 -16.78
CA LEU A 331 -23.57 -2.43 -16.77
C LEU A 331 -22.30 -1.63 -16.51
N LEU A 332 -22.35 -0.28 -16.46
CA LEU A 332 -21.20 0.50 -16.00
C LEU A 332 -20.83 0.15 -14.56
N GLY A 333 -19.56 -0.19 -14.36
CA GLY A 333 -19.03 -0.66 -13.09
C GLY A 333 -19.28 -2.14 -12.82
N ALA A 334 -20.00 -2.84 -13.69
CA ALA A 334 -20.28 -4.26 -13.52
C ALA A 334 -18.98 -5.09 -13.69
N PRO A 335 -18.73 -6.03 -12.77
CA PRO A 335 -17.67 -7.01 -12.95
C PRO A 335 -18.07 -8.06 -14.00
N ILE A 336 -17.13 -8.43 -14.86
CA ILE A 336 -17.39 -9.33 -15.98
C ILE A 336 -16.18 -10.21 -16.27
N VAL A 337 -16.45 -11.46 -16.67
CA VAL A 337 -15.48 -12.35 -17.32
C VAL A 337 -15.82 -12.41 -18.80
N ILE A 338 -14.82 -12.23 -19.65
CA ILE A 338 -14.92 -12.29 -21.11
C ILE A 338 -14.03 -13.39 -21.64
N VAL A 339 -14.54 -14.21 -22.56
CA VAL A 339 -13.74 -15.22 -23.28
C VAL A 339 -13.49 -14.77 -24.71
N GLY A 340 -12.23 -14.64 -25.12
CA GLY A 340 -11.88 -14.24 -26.49
C GLY A 340 -10.38 -14.24 -26.79
N ASP A 341 -10.04 -13.72 -27.97
CA ASP A 341 -8.66 -13.62 -28.47
C ASP A 341 -8.03 -12.30 -28.01
N VAL A 342 -6.86 -12.34 -27.36
CA VAL A 342 -6.14 -11.12 -26.94
C VAL A 342 -5.29 -10.60 -28.09
N VAL A 343 -5.53 -9.36 -28.50
CA VAL A 343 -4.80 -8.70 -29.59
C VAL A 343 -4.01 -7.49 -29.08
N ASP A 344 -2.88 -7.23 -29.70
CA ASP A 344 -1.96 -6.13 -29.36
C ASP A 344 -2.57 -4.74 -29.60
N SER A 345 -3.51 -4.63 -30.55
CA SER A 345 -4.18 -3.38 -30.88
C SER A 345 -5.64 -3.58 -31.31
N TYR A 346 -6.54 -2.90 -30.58
CA TYR A 346 -7.93 -2.67 -30.94
C TYR A 346 -8.32 -1.27 -30.46
N TYR A 347 -8.64 -0.38 -31.41
CA TYR A 347 -8.79 1.07 -31.16
C TYR A 347 -7.55 1.70 -30.49
N GLY A 348 -6.36 1.12 -30.68
CA GLY A 348 -5.09 1.53 -30.08
C GLY A 348 -4.92 1.16 -28.60
N TYR A 349 -5.75 0.27 -28.07
CA TYR A 349 -5.56 -0.39 -26.77
C TYR A 349 -5.19 -1.84 -27.02
N ILE A 350 -4.69 -2.56 -26.02
CA ILE A 350 -4.78 -4.02 -26.04
C ILE A 350 -6.27 -4.37 -26.07
N GLY A 351 -6.64 -5.36 -26.87
CA GLY A 351 -8.04 -5.69 -27.14
C GLY A 351 -8.38 -7.15 -26.90
N VAL A 352 -9.67 -7.41 -26.72
CA VAL A 352 -10.25 -8.75 -26.82
C VAL A 352 -11.16 -8.79 -28.04
N LYS A 353 -10.82 -9.64 -29.02
CA LYS A 353 -11.59 -9.83 -30.25
C LYS A 353 -12.18 -11.22 -30.31
N LYS A 354 -13.15 -11.43 -31.22
CA LYS A 354 -13.90 -12.69 -31.34
C LYS A 354 -14.41 -13.18 -29.98
N THR A 355 -15.06 -12.29 -29.24
CA THR A 355 -15.67 -12.63 -27.96
C THR A 355 -16.68 -13.76 -28.14
N GLN A 356 -16.46 -14.87 -27.45
CA GLN A 356 -17.23 -16.11 -27.61
C GLN A 356 -18.27 -16.29 -26.50
N ASP A 357 -17.90 -15.92 -25.28
CA ASP A 357 -18.74 -16.09 -24.10
C ASP A 357 -18.44 -15.02 -23.06
N TYR A 358 -19.37 -14.86 -22.11
CA TYR A 358 -19.22 -13.94 -20.99
C TYR A 358 -19.93 -14.43 -19.72
N THR A 359 -19.52 -13.89 -18.58
CA THR A 359 -20.20 -14.10 -17.31
C THR A 359 -20.19 -12.79 -16.52
N LEU A 360 -21.38 -12.23 -16.26
CA LEU A 360 -21.54 -11.12 -15.32
C LEU A 360 -21.49 -11.67 -13.88
N LEU A 361 -20.75 -10.99 -13.00
CA LEU A 361 -20.46 -11.48 -11.64
C LEU A 361 -21.20 -10.73 -10.52
#